data_AF-A0A380E9X0-F1
#
_entry.id   AF-A0A380E9X0-F1
#
_cell.length_a   1.000
_cell.length_b   1.000
_cell.length_c   1.000
_cell.angle_alpha   90.00
_cell.angle_beta   90.00
_cell.angle_gamma   90.00
#
_symmetry.space_group_name_H-M   'P 1'
#
loop_
_entity.id
_entity.type
_entity.pdbx_description
1 polymer ?
#
loop_
_entity_poly.entity_id
_entity_poly.type
_entity_poly.pdbx_seq_one_letter_code
_entity_poly.pdbx_strand_id
1 'polypeptide(L)' 'MKLRALEYSDLLFVHELNNEYSIMSYWFEEPYESLTELQYLFDKHLLDESERRFIVEDENQVVGIVELVEN' A
#
# COMPACT_ATOMS: atom_id res chain seq x y z
N MET A 1 3.36 14.08 -11.57
CA MET A 1 2.59 13.48 -10.45
C MET A 1 1.16 13.09 -10.87
N LYS A 2 0.77 11.84 -10.62
CA LYS A 2 -0.57 11.27 -10.86
C LYS A 2 -0.91 10.24 -9.77
N LEU A 3 -2.21 9.99 -9.57
CA LEU A 3 -2.71 8.86 -8.79
C LEU A 3 -3.26 7.79 -9.72
N ARG A 4 -2.96 6.52 -9.44
CA ARG A 4 -3.62 5.36 -10.07
C ARG A 4 -3.98 4.32 -9.02
N ALA A 5 -4.89 3.42 -9.35
CA ALA A 5 -5.22 2.30 -8.47
C ALA A 5 -3.95 1.47 -8.14
N LEU A 6 -3.89 0.97 -6.92
CA LEU A 6 -2.90 -0.03 -6.50
C LEU A 6 -3.11 -1.32 -7.29
N GLU A 7 -2.05 -1.82 -7.91
CA GLU A 7 -2.05 -3.08 -8.65
C GLU A 7 -1.21 -4.13 -7.90
N TYR A 8 -1.45 -5.41 -8.19
CA TYR A 8 -0.68 -6.51 -7.56
C TYR A 8 0.84 -6.38 -7.76
N SER A 9 1.27 -5.82 -8.90
CA SER A 9 2.69 -5.59 -9.18
C SER A 9 3.36 -4.57 -8.26
N ASP A 10 2.58 -3.71 -7.59
CA ASP A 10 3.09 -2.68 -6.70
C ASP A 10 3.31 -3.17 -5.27
N LEU A 11 2.86 -4.38 -4.94
CA LEU A 11 2.94 -4.91 -3.58
C LEU A 11 4.39 -5.05 -3.09
N LEU A 12 5.37 -5.15 -3.98
CA LEU A 12 6.79 -5.10 -3.60
C LEU A 12 7.19 -3.72 -3.04
N PHE A 13 6.67 -2.64 -3.63
CA PHE A 13 6.90 -1.28 -3.14
C PHE A 13 6.16 -1.05 -1.83
N VAL A 14 4.90 -1.49 -1.72
CA VAL A 14 4.12 -1.38 -0.48
C VAL A 14 4.77 -2.17 0.66
N HIS A 15 5.28 -3.37 0.37
CA HIS A 15 6.02 -4.18 1.35
C HIS A 15 7.26 -3.47 1.88
N GLU A 16 8.00 -2.74 1.03
CA GLU A 16 9.14 -1.93 1.50
C GLU A 16 8.68 -0.85 2.50
N LEU A 17 7.61 -0.12 2.19
CA LEU A 17 7.06 0.90 3.09
C LEU A 17 6.54 0.31 4.40
N ASN A 18 5.81 -0.80 4.33
CA ASN A 18 5.18 -1.46 5.49
C ASN A 18 6.21 -2.08 6.45
N ASN A 19 7.47 -2.23 6.02
CA ASN A 19 8.56 -2.69 6.86
C ASN A 19 9.56 -1.56 7.22
N GLU A 20 9.28 -0.31 6.83
CA GLU A 20 10.09 0.83 7.21
C GLU A 20 9.58 1.46 8.52
N TYR A 21 10.35 1.29 9.60
CA TYR A 21 9.99 1.79 10.95
C TYR A 21 9.59 3.26 10.97
N SER A 22 10.35 4.13 10.29
CA SER A 22 10.08 5.57 10.21
C SER A 22 8.71 5.85 9.63
N ILE A 23 8.31 5.13 8.58
CA ILE A 23 7.06 5.36 7.87
C ILE A 23 5.88 4.83 8.69
N MET A 24 5.93 3.57 9.10
CA MET A 24 4.82 2.96 9.85
C MET A 24 4.56 3.63 11.20
N SER A 25 5.60 4.22 11.82
CA SER A 25 5.43 5.04 13.01
C SER A 25 4.51 6.26 12.80
N TYR A 26 4.50 6.86 11.60
CA TYR A 26 3.56 7.95 11.27
C TYR A 26 2.13 7.46 11.03
N TRP A 27 1.99 6.19 10.63
CA TRP A 27 0.70 5.53 10.41
C TRP A 27 0.18 4.81 11.66
N PHE A 28 0.96 4.79 12.75
CA PHE A 28 0.66 4.08 13.99
C PHE A 28 0.45 2.56 13.80
N GLU A 29 1.10 2.00 12.79
CA GLU A 29 1.05 0.57 12.44
C GLU A 29 2.36 -0.15 12.83
N GLU A 30 2.33 -1.48 12.91
CA GLU A 30 3.52 -2.29 13.15
C GLU A 30 4.41 -2.37 11.89
N PRO A 31 5.72 -2.10 11.97
CA PRO A 31 6.63 -2.13 10.83
C PRO A 31 7.11 -3.55 10.50
N TYR A 32 6.16 -4.48 10.41
CA TYR A 32 6.43 -5.85 10.08
C TYR A 32 5.24 -6.46 9.34
N GLU A 33 5.43 -6.75 8.06
CA GLU A 33 4.46 -7.48 7.25
C GLU A 33 5.20 -8.29 6.20
N SER A 34 4.95 -9.60 6.13
CA SER A 34 5.58 -10.42 5.08
C SER A 34 4.93 -10.18 3.72
N LEU A 35 5.70 -10.23 2.63
CA LEU A 35 5.15 -10.08 1.27
C LEU A 35 4.00 -11.07 0.97
N THR A 36 4.09 -12.30 1.48
CA THR A 36 3.05 -13.31 1.32
C THR A 36 1.75 -12.92 2.03
N GLU A 37 1.86 -12.34 3.23
CA GLU A 37 0.70 -11.84 3.99
C GLU A 37 0.05 -10.65 3.29
N LEU A 38 0.84 -9.69 2.83
CA LEU A 38 0.37 -8.55 2.06
C LEU A 38 -0.38 -8.97 0.78
N GLN A 39 0.17 -9.94 0.02
CA GLN A 39 -0.48 -10.51 -1.17
C GLN A 39 -1.81 -11.16 -0.83
N TYR A 40 -1.85 -11.94 0.25
CA TYR A 40 -3.08 -12.58 0.71
C TYR A 40 -4.15 -11.56 1.12
N LEU A 41 -3.76 -10.47 1.81
CA LEU A 41 -4.68 -9.40 2.18
C LEU A 41 -5.19 -8.61 0.98
N PHE A 42 -4.32 -8.32 0.01
CA PHE A 42 -4.72 -7.70 -1.25
C PHE A 42 -5.80 -8.53 -1.97
N ASP A 43 -5.58 -9.84 -2.13
CA ASP A 43 -6.55 -10.74 -2.77
C ASP A 43 -7.87 -10.80 -1.99
N LYS A 44 -7.80 -10.84 -0.66
CA LYS A 44 -8.97 -10.88 0.22
C LYS A 44 -9.84 -9.62 0.10
N HIS A 45 -9.24 -8.45 -0.09
CA HIS A 45 -9.92 -7.15 -0.15
C HIS A 45 -10.16 -6.65 -1.59
N LEU A 46 -9.89 -7.45 -2.62
CA LEU A 46 -10.00 -7.03 -4.02
C LEU A 46 -11.39 -6.48 -4.42
N LEU A 47 -12.45 -6.98 -3.79
CA LEU A 47 -13.83 -6.57 -4.04
C LEU A 47 -14.41 -5.70 -2.92
N ASP A 48 -13.59 -5.26 -1.97
CA ASP A 48 -14.03 -4.41 -0.88
C ASP A 48 -14.28 -2.98 -1.39
N GLU A 49 -15.50 -2.49 -1.18
CA GLU A 49 -15.88 -1.12 -1.57
C GLU A 49 -15.59 -0.08 -0.48
N SER A 50 -15.31 -0.51 0.76
CA SER A 50 -14.94 0.35 1.88
C SER A 50 -13.48 0.81 1.84
N GLU A 51 -12.67 0.19 0.98
CA GLU A 51 -11.24 0.51 0.82
C GLU A 51 -10.93 0.98 -0.60
N ARG A 52 -10.13 2.04 -0.72
CA ARG A 52 -9.55 2.50 -1.99
C ARG A 52 -8.08 2.83 -1.77
N ARG A 53 -7.19 2.04 -2.38
CA ARG A 53 -5.75 2.22 -2.30
C ARG A 53 -5.20 2.70 -3.65
N PHE A 54 -4.33 3.69 -3.60
CA PHE A 54 -3.76 4.33 -4.77
C PHE A 54 -2.24 4.41 -4.65
N ILE A 55 -1.58 4.27 -5.79
CA ILE A 55 -0.15 4.58 -5.93
C ILE A 55 0.00 6.02 -6.42
N VAL A 56 0.89 6.75 -5.75
CA VAL A 56 1.38 8.05 -6.21
C VAL A 56 2.56 7.78 -7.13
N GLU A 57 2.47 8.22 -8.39
CA GLU A 57 3.57 8.14 -9.35
C GLU A 57 3.98 9.54 -9.79
N ASP A 58 5.29 9.73 -9.96
CA ASP A 58 5.82 10.80 -10.79
C ASP A 58 6.28 10.25 -12.15
N GLU A 59 6.84 11.08 -13.04
CA GLU A 59 7.10 10.72 -14.44
C GLU A 59 7.85 9.39 -14.63
N ASN A 60 8.71 8.99 -13.69
CA ASN A 60 9.61 7.83 -13.85
C ASN A 60 9.51 6.77 -12.75
N GLN A 61 8.75 7.01 -11.68
CA GLN A 61 8.74 6.10 -10.54
C GLN A 61 7.51 6.24 -9.65
N VAL A 62 7.25 5.15 -8.91
CA VAL A 62 6.39 5.16 -7.74
C VAL A 62 7.05 5.97 -6.63
N VAL A 63 6.29 6.85 -5.98
CA VAL A 63 6.79 7.77 -4.94
C VAL A 63 6.00 7.69 -3.64
N GLY A 64 4.91 6.91 -3.58
CA GLY A 64 4.13 6.75 -2.36
C GLY A 64 2.82 5.99 -2.54
N ILE A 65 2.09 5.87 -1.44
CA ILE A 65 0.77 5.24 -1.36
C ILE A 65 -0.22 6.22 -0.71
N VAL A 66 -1.48 6.17 -1.15
CA VAL A 66 -2.62 6.85 -0.52
C VAL A 66 -3.70 5.82 -0.28
N GLU A 67 -4.23 5.75 0.94
CA GLU A 67 -5.29 4.83 1.32
C GLU A 67 -6.50 5.63 1.85
N LEU A 68 -7.67 5.32 1.31
CA LEU A 68 -8.96 5.77 1.84
C LEU A 68 -9.65 4.53 2.40
N VAL A 69 -9.73 4.45 3.72
CA VAL A 69 -10.34 3.34 4.46
C VAL A 69 -11.39 3.90 5.42
N GLU A 70 -12.51 3.20 5.57
CA GLU A 70 -13.51 3.54 6.60
C GLU A 70 -13.02 3.05 7.98
N ASN A 71 -13.04 3.95 8.97
CA ASN A 71 -12.69 3.66 10.37
C ASN A 71 -13.89 3.17 11.18
#